data_AF-A0AB34ZDL0-F1
#
_entry.id   AF-A0AB34ZDL0-F1
#
_cell.length_a   1.000
_cell.length_b   1.000
_cell.length_c   1.000
_cell.angle_alpha   90.00
_cell.angle_beta   90.00
_cell.angle_gamma   90.00
#
_symmetry.space_group_name_H-M   'P 1'
#
loop_
_entity.id
_entity.type
_entity.pdbx_description
1 polymer ?
#
loop_
_entity_poly.entity_id
_entity_poly.type
_entity_poly.pdbx_seq_one_letter_code
_entity_poly.pdbx_strand_id
1 'polypeptide(L)'
;MKPQHLLLALSLVCASAWADEDISKVNGRISAEAGKVYGGLDTVNGSIEVGAGAQTRKVETVNGSIQIGDNARTGDVSTVNGAITLGQKVVVSGGLETVNGSVLVERGSRISGGVETVNGSIGLVETELGKGIETVNGDITVGVRSHVHGGIEVTKPNFSLSFKPARKPRVVIGPEAVVEGPLEFEREVSLYVHRTAKIGAVTGATARSFDSDVAPKD
;
A
#
# COMPACT_ATOMS: atom_id res chain seq x y z
N MET A 1 -8.52 -59.51 -43.55
CA MET A 1 -9.85 -58.89 -43.32
C MET A 1 -10.38 -59.32 -41.95
N LYS A 2 -10.37 -58.40 -40.98
CA LYS A 2 -11.32 -58.22 -39.87
C LYS A 2 -10.79 -57.07 -38.99
N PRO A 3 -11.52 -55.96 -38.84
CA PRO A 3 -11.09 -54.78 -38.08
C PRO A 3 -11.57 -54.90 -36.63
N GLN A 4 -10.92 -54.22 -35.66
CA GLN A 4 -11.59 -53.77 -34.43
C GLN A 4 -10.72 -52.81 -33.59
N HIS A 5 -11.09 -51.53 -33.73
CA HIS A 5 -11.04 -50.40 -32.80
C HIS A 5 -10.32 -50.57 -31.46
N LEU A 6 -9.22 -49.83 -31.26
CA LEU A 6 -8.68 -49.53 -29.93
C LEU A 6 -9.07 -48.10 -29.55
N LEU A 7 -9.86 -47.98 -28.49
CA LEU A 7 -10.39 -46.75 -27.92
C LEU A 7 -9.28 -45.82 -27.43
N LEU A 8 -9.37 -44.55 -27.84
CA LEU A 8 -8.61 -43.44 -27.25
C LEU A 8 -9.32 -43.02 -25.96
N ALA A 9 -8.81 -43.45 -24.80
CA ALA A 9 -9.26 -42.96 -23.50
C ALA A 9 -8.63 -41.58 -23.25
N LEU A 10 -9.38 -40.51 -23.57
CA LEU A 10 -9.01 -39.15 -23.21
C LEU A 10 -9.31 -38.97 -21.72
N SER A 11 -8.31 -39.19 -20.87
CA SER A 11 -8.39 -38.84 -19.45
C SER A 11 -8.43 -37.32 -19.33
N LEU A 12 -9.64 -36.77 -19.19
CA LEU A 12 -9.85 -35.39 -18.81
C LEU A 12 -9.28 -35.21 -17.40
N VAL A 13 -8.06 -34.72 -17.29
CA VAL A 13 -7.56 -34.16 -16.03
C VAL A 13 -8.39 -32.90 -15.83
N CYS A 14 -9.50 -33.01 -15.09
CA CYS A 14 -10.13 -31.86 -14.47
C CYS A 14 -9.09 -31.26 -13.52
N ALA A 15 -8.29 -30.31 -14.02
CA ALA A 15 -7.68 -29.34 -13.15
C ALA A 15 -8.86 -28.65 -12.45
N SER A 16 -9.11 -29.03 -11.21
CA SER A 16 -10.01 -28.31 -10.32
C SER A 16 -9.49 -26.88 -10.27
N ALA A 17 -10.13 -25.99 -11.04
CA ALA A 17 -10.03 -24.57 -10.83
C ALA A 17 -10.56 -24.36 -9.40
N TRP A 18 -9.66 -24.12 -8.46
CA TRP A 18 -10.05 -23.64 -7.15
C TRP A 18 -10.74 -22.32 -7.42
N ALA A 19 -12.08 -22.33 -7.38
CA ALA A 19 -12.86 -21.12 -7.49
C ALA A 19 -12.50 -20.30 -6.25
N ASP A 20 -11.71 -19.27 -6.50
CA ASP A 20 -11.23 -18.35 -5.51
C ASP A 20 -12.44 -17.67 -4.87
N GLU A 21 -12.68 -17.88 -3.56
CA GLU A 21 -13.91 -17.45 -2.91
C GLU A 21 -13.91 -15.92 -2.75
N ASP A 22 -14.83 -15.23 -3.44
CA ASP A 22 -15.10 -13.82 -3.20
C ASP A 22 -16.01 -13.68 -1.96
N ILE A 23 -15.62 -12.84 -1.00
CA ILE A 23 -16.39 -12.58 0.23
C ILE A 23 -16.78 -11.11 0.27
N SER A 24 -18.07 -10.83 0.15
CA SER A 24 -18.60 -9.47 0.28
C SER A 24 -19.59 -9.35 1.44
N LYS A 25 -19.47 -8.29 2.24
CA LYS A 25 -20.38 -7.99 3.36
C LYS A 25 -20.80 -6.53 3.35
N VAL A 26 -21.98 -6.23 3.90
CA VAL A 26 -22.36 -4.84 4.20
C VAL A 26 -21.90 -4.46 5.61
N ASN A 27 -22.08 -5.37 6.56
CA ASN A 27 -21.69 -5.17 7.95
C ASN A 27 -20.91 -6.37 8.47
N GLY A 28 -19.95 -6.10 9.34
CA GLY A 28 -19.21 -7.10 10.09
C GLY A 28 -17.84 -7.42 9.49
N ARG A 29 -17.05 -8.14 10.28
CA ARG A 29 -15.67 -8.48 9.98
C ARG A 29 -15.58 -9.56 8.90
N ILE A 30 -14.59 -9.43 8.03
CA ILE A 30 -14.10 -10.51 7.16
C ILE A 30 -12.75 -10.97 7.71
N SER A 31 -12.58 -12.29 7.87
CA SER A 31 -11.32 -12.90 8.28
C SER A 31 -10.97 -13.97 7.26
N ALA A 32 -9.94 -13.71 6.47
CA ALA A 32 -9.35 -14.66 5.55
C ALA A 32 -8.30 -15.46 6.31
N GLU A 33 -8.45 -16.78 6.32
CA GLU A 33 -7.57 -17.67 7.07
C GLU A 33 -6.16 -17.73 6.48
N ALA A 34 -5.17 -17.96 7.34
CA ALA A 34 -3.78 -18.06 6.96
C ALA A 34 -3.55 -19.15 5.89
N GLY A 35 -2.69 -18.85 4.91
CA GLY A 35 -2.28 -19.79 3.86
C GLY A 35 -3.37 -20.18 2.84
N LYS A 36 -4.59 -19.66 2.96
CA LYS A 36 -5.67 -19.91 1.99
C LYS A 36 -5.65 -18.90 0.85
N VAL A 37 -6.32 -19.24 -0.24
CA VAL A 37 -6.51 -18.39 -1.41
C VAL A 37 -7.96 -17.91 -1.41
N TYR A 38 -8.15 -16.61 -1.55
CA TYR A 38 -9.43 -15.93 -1.66
C TYR A 38 -9.42 -14.96 -2.84
N GLY A 39 -10.60 -14.69 -3.37
CA GLY A 39 -10.76 -13.74 -4.45
C GLY A 39 -10.74 -12.30 -3.94
N GLY A 40 -11.84 -11.59 -4.17
CA GLY A 40 -12.09 -10.27 -3.60
C GLY A 40 -12.61 -10.39 -2.17
N LEU A 41 -12.12 -9.53 -1.28
CA LEU A 41 -12.64 -9.34 0.07
C LEU A 41 -13.16 -7.91 0.19
N ASP A 42 -14.46 -7.74 0.36
CA ASP A 42 -15.08 -6.41 0.31
C ASP A 42 -16.07 -6.22 1.48
N THR A 43 -15.99 -5.12 2.22
CA THR A 43 -17.00 -4.77 3.22
C THR A 43 -17.32 -3.28 3.30
N VAL A 44 -18.56 -2.89 3.61
CA VAL A 44 -18.89 -1.46 3.77
C VAL A 44 -18.57 -0.99 5.19
N ASN A 45 -19.06 -1.70 6.21
CA ASN A 45 -18.83 -1.37 7.61
C ASN A 45 -18.23 -2.57 8.34
N GLY A 46 -16.91 -2.68 8.31
CA GLY A 46 -16.20 -3.79 8.91
C GLY A 46 -14.71 -3.75 8.60
N SER A 47 -13.93 -4.38 9.46
CA SER A 47 -12.52 -4.62 9.20
C SER A 47 -12.33 -5.90 8.38
N ILE A 48 -11.24 -5.93 7.62
CA ILE A 48 -10.79 -7.12 6.91
C ILE A 48 -9.42 -7.51 7.46
N GLU A 49 -9.31 -8.74 7.94
CA GLU A 49 -8.04 -9.33 8.33
C GLU A 49 -7.69 -10.46 7.37
N VAL A 50 -6.57 -10.32 6.67
CA VAL A 50 -5.98 -11.35 5.82
C VAL A 50 -4.88 -12.04 6.61
N GLY A 51 -5.05 -13.33 6.87
CA GLY A 51 -4.09 -14.13 7.63
C GLY A 51 -2.72 -14.24 6.96
N ALA A 52 -1.70 -14.60 7.75
CA ALA A 52 -0.35 -14.78 7.26
C ALA A 52 -0.29 -15.80 6.10
N GLY A 53 0.49 -15.49 5.06
CA GLY A 53 0.66 -16.35 3.88
C GLY A 53 -0.60 -16.55 3.02
N ALA A 54 -1.73 -15.91 3.37
CA ALA A 54 -2.92 -15.98 2.55
C ALA A 54 -2.72 -15.21 1.23
N GLN A 55 -3.52 -15.57 0.23
CA GLN A 55 -3.50 -14.94 -1.09
C GLN A 55 -4.87 -14.36 -1.37
N THR A 56 -4.92 -13.10 -1.78
CA THR A 56 -6.16 -12.39 -2.12
C THR A 56 -6.00 -11.68 -3.47
N ARG A 57 -7.08 -11.52 -4.23
CA ARG A 57 -7.04 -10.72 -5.47
C ARG A 57 -7.17 -9.23 -5.21
N LYS A 58 -8.05 -8.85 -4.28
CA LYS A 58 -8.34 -7.46 -3.94
C LYS A 58 -8.91 -7.41 -2.52
N VAL A 59 -8.61 -6.35 -1.77
CA VAL A 59 -9.15 -6.13 -0.43
C VAL A 59 -9.64 -4.70 -0.29
N GLU A 60 -10.94 -4.52 -0.03
CA GLU A 60 -11.57 -3.19 -0.01
C GLU A 60 -12.51 -3.02 1.19
N THR A 61 -12.47 -1.87 1.85
CA THR A 61 -13.51 -1.51 2.83
C THR A 61 -13.84 -0.03 2.85
N VAL A 62 -15.10 0.36 3.07
CA VAL A 62 -15.44 1.79 3.17
C VAL A 62 -15.15 2.33 4.57
N ASN A 63 -15.66 1.68 5.61
CA ASN A 63 -15.49 2.07 7.01
C ASN A 63 -14.93 0.91 7.81
N GLY A 64 -13.61 0.83 7.88
CA GLY A 64 -12.92 -0.20 8.64
C GLY A 64 -11.44 -0.27 8.30
N SER A 65 -10.67 -0.91 9.16
CA SER A 65 -9.25 -1.14 8.92
C SER A 65 -9.03 -2.42 8.13
N ILE A 66 -7.95 -2.43 7.35
CA ILE A 66 -7.46 -3.62 6.65
C ILE A 66 -6.11 -4.00 7.26
N GLN A 67 -6.01 -5.22 7.75
CA GLN A 67 -4.75 -5.84 8.17
C GLN A 67 -4.38 -6.97 7.20
N ILE A 68 -3.19 -6.89 6.62
CA ILE A 68 -2.62 -7.96 5.79
C ILE A 68 -1.47 -8.59 6.56
N GLY A 69 -1.60 -9.88 6.89
CA GLY A 69 -0.64 -10.62 7.69
C GLY A 69 0.68 -10.90 6.95
N ASP A 70 1.68 -11.32 7.72
CA ASP A 70 3.03 -11.57 7.21
C ASP A 70 3.06 -12.57 6.05
N ASN A 71 3.93 -12.35 5.06
CA ASN A 71 4.12 -13.20 3.89
C ASN A 71 2.87 -13.40 3.01
N ALA A 72 1.78 -12.67 3.26
CA ALA A 72 0.60 -12.71 2.43
C ALA A 72 0.85 -12.07 1.06
N ARG A 73 -0.01 -12.39 0.10
CA ARG A 73 0.00 -11.82 -1.25
C ARG A 73 -1.36 -11.24 -1.56
N THR A 74 -1.39 -10.03 -2.08
CA THR A 74 -2.65 -9.38 -2.48
C THR A 74 -2.49 -8.60 -3.78
N GLY A 75 -3.59 -8.29 -4.46
CA GLY A 75 -3.63 -7.25 -5.50
C GLY A 75 -3.77 -5.87 -4.87
N ASP A 76 -4.80 -5.12 -5.24
CA ASP A 76 -5.05 -3.78 -4.68
C ASP A 76 -5.63 -3.85 -3.26
N VAL A 77 -5.26 -2.88 -2.42
CA VAL A 77 -5.81 -2.73 -1.08
C VAL A 77 -6.28 -1.29 -0.89
N SER A 78 -7.57 -1.11 -0.60
CA SER A 78 -8.13 0.25 -0.49
C SER A 78 -9.13 0.41 0.65
N THR A 79 -9.15 1.61 1.26
CA THR A 79 -10.21 1.98 2.19
C THR A 79 -10.54 3.46 2.26
N VAL A 80 -11.81 3.82 2.45
CA VAL A 80 -12.20 5.24 2.58
C VAL A 80 -11.88 5.77 3.99
N ASN A 81 -12.36 5.12 5.04
CA ASN A 81 -12.20 5.55 6.43
C ASN A 81 -11.62 4.41 7.27
N GLY A 82 -10.30 4.26 7.22
CA GLY A 82 -9.61 3.26 8.00
C GLY A 82 -8.13 3.17 7.68
N ALA A 83 -7.39 2.50 8.56
CA ALA A 83 -5.97 2.26 8.36
C ALA A 83 -5.74 0.98 7.53
N ILE A 84 -4.74 1.01 6.66
CA ILE A 84 -4.18 -0.16 5.98
C ILE A 84 -2.86 -0.49 6.68
N THR A 85 -2.71 -1.72 7.15
CA THR A 85 -1.46 -2.19 7.77
C THR A 85 -1.02 -3.47 7.09
N LEU A 86 0.16 -3.45 6.46
CA LEU A 86 0.80 -4.63 5.94
C LEU A 86 1.86 -5.12 6.92
N GLY A 87 1.81 -6.41 7.22
CA GLY A 87 2.84 -7.12 7.96
C GLY A 87 4.15 -7.23 7.17
N GLN A 88 5.04 -8.10 7.63
CA GLN A 88 6.36 -8.28 7.05
C GLN A 88 6.30 -9.11 5.78
N LYS A 89 7.17 -8.78 4.81
CA LYS A 89 7.37 -9.57 3.58
C LYS A 89 6.08 -9.78 2.77
N VAL A 90 5.16 -8.82 2.83
CA VAL A 90 3.92 -8.85 2.05
C VAL A 90 4.25 -8.50 0.60
N VAL A 91 3.57 -9.16 -0.35
CA VAL A 91 3.67 -8.83 -1.77
C VAL A 91 2.32 -8.30 -2.26
N VAL A 92 2.33 -7.06 -2.73
CA VAL A 92 1.16 -6.36 -3.28
C VAL A 92 1.40 -6.17 -4.78
N SER A 93 0.63 -6.83 -5.64
CA SER A 93 0.78 -6.64 -7.08
C SER A 93 0.15 -5.35 -7.60
N GLY A 94 -0.77 -4.77 -6.82
CA GLY A 94 -1.43 -3.50 -7.06
C GLY A 94 -0.87 -2.34 -6.23
N GLY A 95 -1.72 -1.36 -5.93
CA GLY A 95 -1.41 -0.22 -5.05
C GLY A 95 -2.11 -0.27 -3.69
N LEU A 96 -1.80 0.72 -2.86
CA LEU A 96 -2.45 0.97 -1.57
C LEU A 96 -3.13 2.33 -1.60
N GLU A 97 -4.42 2.41 -1.28
CA GLU A 97 -5.17 3.66 -1.34
C GLU A 97 -6.01 3.90 -0.08
N THR A 98 -5.96 5.11 0.47
CA THR A 98 -6.94 5.49 1.50
C THR A 98 -7.29 6.97 1.59
N VAL A 99 -8.56 7.29 1.85
CA VAL A 99 -8.99 8.71 1.97
C VAL A 99 -8.69 9.26 3.36
N ASN A 100 -9.17 8.61 4.42
CA ASN A 100 -9.09 9.07 5.80
C ASN A 100 -8.56 7.96 6.72
N GLY A 101 -7.30 7.61 6.54
CA GLY A 101 -6.59 6.72 7.47
C GLY A 101 -5.16 6.48 7.05
N SER A 102 -4.38 5.85 7.91
CA SER A 102 -2.95 5.69 7.68
C SER A 102 -2.62 4.43 6.88
N VAL A 103 -1.58 4.49 6.05
CA VAL A 103 -0.94 3.33 5.45
C VAL A 103 0.37 3.04 6.18
N LEU A 104 0.51 1.84 6.74
CA LEU A 104 1.76 1.35 7.31
C LEU A 104 2.18 0.07 6.60
N VAL A 105 3.42 0.06 6.12
CA VAL A 105 4.05 -1.11 5.49
C VAL A 105 5.28 -1.51 6.29
N GLU A 106 5.26 -2.73 6.83
CA GLU A 106 6.38 -3.30 7.56
C GLU A 106 7.44 -3.94 6.65
N ARG A 107 8.55 -4.31 7.28
CA ARG A 107 9.83 -4.69 6.66
C ARG A 107 9.73 -5.79 5.61
N GLY A 108 10.52 -5.62 4.54
CA GLY A 108 10.74 -6.61 3.49
C GLY A 108 9.56 -6.76 2.53
N SER A 109 8.57 -5.88 2.61
CA SER A 109 7.40 -5.91 1.74
C SER A 109 7.71 -5.28 0.37
N ARG A 110 7.01 -5.76 -0.66
CA ARG A 110 7.11 -5.25 -2.04
C ARG A 110 5.73 -4.88 -2.55
N ILE A 111 5.61 -3.67 -3.08
CA ILE A 111 4.39 -3.14 -3.68
C ILE A 111 4.72 -2.74 -5.11
N SER A 112 4.07 -3.36 -6.09
CA SER A 112 4.32 -3.06 -7.51
C SER A 112 3.68 -1.73 -7.95
N GLY A 113 2.59 -1.32 -7.30
CA GLY A 113 1.90 -0.06 -7.52
C GLY A 113 2.46 1.10 -6.71
N GLY A 114 1.60 2.10 -6.47
CA GLY A 114 1.90 3.28 -5.64
C GLY A 114 1.17 3.25 -4.30
N VAL A 115 1.40 4.28 -3.49
CA VAL A 115 0.65 4.52 -2.25
C VAL A 115 0.01 5.89 -2.32
N GLU A 116 -1.31 5.94 -2.19
CA GLU A 116 -2.11 7.15 -2.37
C GLU A 116 -2.95 7.43 -1.12
N THR A 117 -2.94 8.67 -0.63
CA THR A 117 -3.85 9.06 0.46
C THR A 117 -4.30 10.52 0.46
N VAL A 118 -5.51 10.81 0.94
CA VAL A 118 -5.98 12.20 1.07
C VAL A 118 -5.59 12.82 2.42
N ASN A 119 -5.99 12.20 3.53
CA ASN A 119 -5.83 12.74 4.89
C ASN A 119 -5.11 11.77 5.85
N GLY A 120 -4.41 10.79 5.29
CA GLY A 120 -3.71 9.73 6.01
C GLY A 120 -2.21 9.92 6.13
N SER A 121 -1.58 9.38 7.16
CA SER A 121 -0.11 9.25 7.18
C SER A 121 0.34 8.01 6.41
N ILE A 122 1.49 8.09 5.74
CA ILE A 122 2.12 6.98 5.03
C ILE A 122 3.44 6.66 5.72
N GLY A 123 3.64 5.40 6.09
CA GLY A 123 4.88 4.89 6.68
C GLY A 123 5.35 3.64 5.95
N LEU A 124 6.55 3.70 5.38
CA LEU A 124 7.20 2.58 4.70
C LEU A 124 8.47 2.20 5.44
N VAL A 125 8.66 0.94 5.82
CA VAL A 125 9.88 0.49 6.50
C VAL A 125 10.49 -0.65 5.71
N GLU A 126 11.74 -0.50 5.26
CA GLU A 126 12.45 -1.51 4.45
C GLU A 126 11.56 -2.07 3.33
N THR A 127 10.90 -1.17 2.60
CA THR A 127 9.88 -1.51 1.61
C THR A 127 10.37 -1.15 0.21
N GLU A 128 10.08 -2.02 -0.76
CA GLU A 128 10.27 -1.72 -2.18
C GLU A 128 8.92 -1.30 -2.81
N LEU A 129 8.84 -0.06 -3.29
CA LEU A 129 7.65 0.51 -3.91
C LEU A 129 7.92 0.80 -5.39
N GLY A 130 7.16 0.15 -6.28
CA GLY A 130 7.35 0.16 -7.73
C GLY A 130 6.94 1.46 -8.41
N LYS A 131 6.02 2.23 -7.82
CA LYS A 131 5.64 3.57 -8.27
C LYS A 131 5.96 4.62 -7.21
N GLY A 132 5.23 5.73 -7.22
CA GLY A 132 5.41 6.85 -6.30
C GLY A 132 4.45 6.83 -5.11
N ILE A 133 4.55 7.90 -4.33
CA ILE A 133 3.67 8.22 -3.21
C ILE A 133 2.93 9.50 -3.55
N GLU A 134 1.60 9.51 -3.40
CA GLU A 134 0.78 10.69 -3.66
C GLU A 134 -0.07 11.02 -2.43
N THR A 135 -0.09 12.29 -2.02
CA THR A 135 -0.99 12.72 -0.94
C THR A 135 -1.46 14.17 -1.04
N VAL A 136 -2.50 14.51 -0.27
CA VAL A 136 -3.00 15.89 -0.15
C VAL A 136 -2.64 16.53 1.19
N ASN A 137 -2.95 15.86 2.30
CA ASN A 137 -2.73 16.36 3.67
C ASN A 137 -1.90 15.41 4.55
N GLY A 138 -1.42 14.30 3.98
CA GLY A 138 -0.75 13.23 4.70
C GLY A 138 0.68 13.52 5.10
N ASP A 139 1.07 13.10 6.30
CA ASP A 139 2.48 13.01 6.67
C ASP A 139 3.09 11.78 5.97
N ILE A 140 4.27 11.92 5.37
CA ILE A 140 4.96 10.83 4.66
C ILE A 140 6.24 10.49 5.41
N THR A 141 6.47 9.21 5.67
CA THR A 141 7.73 8.66 6.17
C THR A 141 8.20 7.54 5.27
N VAL A 142 9.17 7.83 4.42
CA VAL A 142 9.96 6.82 3.71
C VAL A 142 11.06 6.39 4.67
N GLY A 143 10.79 5.36 5.46
CA GLY A 143 11.65 4.89 6.53
C GLY A 143 12.93 4.20 6.06
N VAL A 144 13.65 3.63 7.03
CA VAL A 144 14.98 3.05 6.82
C VAL A 144 15.00 2.03 5.68
N ARG A 145 16.00 2.14 4.80
CA ARG A 145 16.24 1.21 3.67
C ARG A 145 15.01 0.97 2.78
N SER A 146 14.05 1.90 2.75
CA SER A 146 12.93 1.86 1.81
C SER A 146 13.37 2.43 0.46
N HIS A 147 12.93 1.80 -0.62
CA HIS A 147 13.24 2.19 -1.99
C HIS A 147 11.95 2.47 -2.74
N VAL A 148 11.74 3.72 -3.11
CA VAL A 148 10.63 4.21 -3.93
C VAL A 148 11.18 4.46 -5.33
N HIS A 149 10.74 3.65 -6.30
CA HIS A 149 11.13 3.78 -7.71
C HIS A 149 10.48 4.99 -8.38
N GLY A 150 9.31 5.42 -7.89
CA GLY A 150 8.65 6.65 -8.33
C GLY A 150 9.06 7.90 -7.55
N GLY A 151 8.25 8.94 -7.68
CA GLY A 151 8.41 10.21 -6.97
C GLY A 151 7.54 10.33 -5.72
N ILE A 152 7.54 11.51 -5.12
CA ILE A 152 6.60 11.92 -4.07
C ILE A 152 5.86 13.15 -4.57
N GLU A 153 4.54 13.08 -4.62
CA GLU A 153 3.69 14.20 -4.96
C GLU A 153 2.83 14.61 -3.75
N VAL A 154 2.85 15.90 -3.41
CA VAL A 154 1.89 16.49 -2.46
C VAL A 154 1.09 17.58 -3.15
N THR A 155 -0.14 17.24 -3.53
CA THR A 155 -1.03 18.12 -4.29
C THR A 155 -1.78 19.07 -3.36
N LYS A 156 -2.16 20.25 -3.87
CA LYS A 156 -3.04 21.16 -3.12
C LYS A 156 -4.50 20.64 -3.12
N PRO A 157 -5.26 20.82 -2.02
CA PRO A 157 -6.67 20.47 -2.01
C PRO A 157 -7.49 21.34 -2.99
N ASN A 158 -8.22 20.71 -3.90
CA ASN A 158 -9.06 21.37 -4.92
C ASN A 158 -10.42 21.86 -4.36
N PHE A 159 -10.46 22.56 -3.22
CA PHE A 159 -11.74 23.03 -2.69
C PHE A 159 -11.70 24.34 -1.90
N SER A 160 -12.54 25.29 -2.34
CA SER A 160 -12.79 26.63 -1.78
C SER A 160 -13.62 26.64 -0.47
N LEU A 161 -13.51 25.62 0.40
CA LEU A 161 -14.41 25.49 1.57
C LEU A 161 -13.78 24.90 2.83
N SER A 162 -12.51 25.20 3.14
CA SER A 162 -11.93 24.83 4.43
C SER A 162 -11.38 26.06 5.16
N PHE A 163 -12.07 26.48 6.22
CA PHE A 163 -11.69 27.55 7.14
C PHE A 163 -10.71 27.11 8.24
N LYS A 164 -10.11 25.90 8.11
CA LYS A 164 -9.10 25.44 9.06
C LYS A 164 -7.72 25.84 8.55
N PRO A 165 -6.84 26.38 9.41
CA PRO A 165 -5.45 26.65 9.03
C PRO A 165 -4.85 25.36 8.49
N ALA A 166 -4.36 25.42 7.25
CA ALA A 166 -3.85 24.26 6.56
C ALA A 166 -2.62 23.73 7.34
N ARG A 167 -2.75 22.57 7.99
CA ARG A 167 -1.62 21.90 8.63
C ARG A 167 -0.54 21.70 7.56
N LYS A 168 0.70 22.02 7.90
CA LYS A 168 1.87 21.77 7.06
C LYS A 168 2.21 20.27 7.11
N PRO A 169 2.06 19.51 6.01
CA PRO A 169 2.42 18.10 6.00
C PRO A 169 3.92 17.93 6.23
N ARG A 170 4.30 16.87 6.96
CA ARG A 170 5.68 16.53 7.25
C ARG A 170 6.10 15.34 6.39
N VAL A 171 7.20 15.52 5.65
CA VAL A 171 7.78 14.50 4.78
C VAL A 171 9.16 14.15 5.30
N VAL A 172 9.38 12.88 5.66
CA VAL A 172 10.63 12.37 6.19
C VAL A 172 11.18 11.29 5.27
N ILE A 173 12.41 11.49 4.81
CA ILE A 173 13.20 10.48 4.10
C ILE A 173 14.28 9.99 5.07
N GLY A 174 14.16 8.73 5.47
CA GLY A 174 14.96 8.09 6.51
C GLY A 174 16.33 7.59 6.04
N PRO A 175 17.10 6.96 6.95
CA PRO A 175 18.44 6.50 6.64
C PRO A 175 18.47 5.45 5.52
N GLU A 176 19.39 5.62 4.58
CA GLU A 176 19.59 4.71 3.43
C GLU A 176 18.33 4.55 2.56
N ALA A 177 17.34 5.42 2.72
CA ALA A 177 16.17 5.44 1.85
C ALA A 177 16.53 6.01 0.49
N VAL A 178 15.87 5.51 -0.55
CA VAL A 178 16.05 5.96 -1.94
C VAL A 178 14.69 6.33 -2.51
N VAL A 179 14.58 7.54 -3.05
CA VAL A 179 13.45 7.99 -3.87
C VAL A 179 14.03 8.39 -5.22
N GLU A 180 13.76 7.62 -6.27
CA GLU A 180 14.37 7.84 -7.58
C GLU A 180 13.69 8.96 -8.36
N GLY A 181 12.37 9.06 -8.25
CA GLY A 181 11.58 10.08 -8.92
C GLY A 181 11.65 11.46 -8.28
N PRO A 182 11.00 12.46 -8.90
CA PRO A 182 10.96 13.83 -8.37
C PRO A 182 10.13 13.92 -7.09
N LEU A 183 10.45 14.91 -6.26
CA LEU A 183 9.68 15.29 -5.08
C LEU A 183 8.99 16.61 -5.39
N GLU A 184 7.69 16.57 -5.65
CA GLU A 184 6.89 17.69 -6.11
C GLU A 184 5.86 18.09 -5.04
N PHE A 185 5.98 19.33 -4.55
CA PHE A 185 5.12 19.85 -3.50
C PHE A 185 4.37 21.09 -4.00
N GLU A 186 3.07 20.98 -4.23
CA GLU A 186 2.23 22.11 -4.63
C GLU A 186 1.82 23.02 -3.45
N ARG A 187 2.26 22.65 -2.26
CA ARG A 187 1.97 23.34 -1.00
C ARG A 187 3.19 23.26 -0.08
N GLU A 188 3.22 24.14 0.93
CA GLU A 188 4.29 24.09 1.91
C GLU A 188 4.29 22.77 2.68
N VAL A 189 5.47 22.13 2.74
CA VAL A 189 5.74 20.93 3.54
C VAL A 189 7.00 21.11 4.36
N SER A 190 7.10 20.38 5.47
CA SER A 190 8.36 20.25 6.22
C SER A 190 9.08 19.01 5.71
N LEU A 191 10.05 19.20 4.82
CA LEU A 191 10.84 18.13 4.22
C LEU A 191 12.12 17.89 5.03
N TYR A 192 12.26 16.68 5.58
CA TYR A 192 13.43 16.18 6.28
C TYR A 192 14.09 15.07 5.48
N VAL A 193 15.39 15.19 5.23
CA VAL A 193 16.15 14.22 4.43
C VAL A 193 17.35 13.76 5.23
N HIS A 194 17.44 12.47 5.50
CA HIS A 194 18.61 11.93 6.17
C HIS A 194 19.84 12.06 5.26
N ARG A 195 21.02 12.35 5.81
CA ARG A 195 22.23 12.56 4.99
C ARG A 195 22.64 11.36 4.14
N THR A 196 22.27 10.15 4.56
CA THR A 196 22.53 8.91 3.77
C THR A 196 21.44 8.58 2.76
N ALA A 197 20.33 9.32 2.76
CA ALA A 197 19.25 9.12 1.80
C ALA A 197 19.64 9.64 0.41
N LYS A 198 19.03 9.06 -0.62
CA LYS A 198 19.12 9.55 -2.00
C LYS A 198 17.73 9.96 -2.45
N ILE A 199 17.61 11.15 -3.02
CA ILE A 199 16.35 11.70 -3.51
C ILE A 199 16.53 12.29 -4.91
N GLY A 200 15.46 12.29 -5.69
CA GLY A 200 15.38 13.02 -6.96
C GLY A 200 15.31 14.53 -6.78
N ALA A 201 14.99 15.23 -7.87
CA ALA A 201 14.85 16.68 -7.87
C ALA A 201 13.70 17.13 -6.95
N VAL A 202 13.91 18.20 -6.18
CA VAL A 202 12.93 18.74 -5.24
C VAL A 202 12.35 20.04 -5.76
N THR A 203 11.02 20.13 -5.83
CA THR A 203 10.27 21.32 -6.26
C THR A 203 9.23 21.69 -5.21
N GLY A 204 9.14 22.98 -4.85
CA GLY A 204 8.10 23.49 -3.93
C GLY A 204 8.39 23.32 -2.43
N ALA A 205 9.54 22.76 -2.07
CA ALA A 205 10.00 22.68 -0.68
C ALA A 205 11.53 22.88 -0.57
N THR A 206 11.98 23.20 0.65
CA THR A 206 13.41 23.22 0.99
C THR A 206 13.73 22.03 1.88
N ALA A 207 14.61 21.15 1.41
CA ALA A 207 15.06 20.00 2.18
C ALA A 207 15.89 20.42 3.39
N ARG A 208 15.54 19.92 4.57
CA ARG A 208 16.32 20.03 5.81
C ARG A 208 17.06 18.73 6.04
N SER A 209 18.39 18.78 6.02
CA SER A 209 19.20 17.61 6.31
C SER A 209 19.17 17.26 7.81
N PHE A 210 19.21 15.97 8.13
CA PHE A 210 19.41 15.48 9.50
C PHE A 210 20.27 14.22 9.51
N ASP A 211 20.87 13.93 10.67
CA ASP A 211 21.83 12.84 10.86
C ASP A 211 21.45 11.86 11.99
N SER A 212 20.39 12.14 12.73
CA SER A 212 19.91 11.27 13.80
C SER A 212 19.05 10.14 13.25
N ASP A 213 19.04 9.00 13.94
CA ASP A 213 18.20 7.84 13.60
C ASP A 213 16.70 8.19 13.53
N VAL A 214 16.30 9.19 14.32
CA VAL A 214 14.94 9.72 14.37
C VAL A 214 14.94 11.14 13.82
N ALA A 215 14.07 11.41 12.85
CA ALA A 215 13.91 12.75 12.31
C ALA A 215 13.47 13.76 13.40
N PRO A 216 13.93 15.01 13.34
CA PRO A 216 13.54 16.06 14.29
C PRO A 216 12.02 16.17 14.45
N LYS A 217 11.60 16.48 15.67
CA LYS A 217 10.21 16.89 15.98
C LYS A 217 10.17 18.41 15.91
N ASP A 218 9.31 18.94 15.05
CA ASP A 218 8.91 20.35 15.06
C ASP A 218 7.81 20.57 16.11
#